data_AF-A0A7C6PUE7-F1
#
_entry.id   AF-A0A7C6PUE7-F1
#
_cell.length_a   1.000
_cell.length_b   1.000
_cell.length_c   1.000
_cell.angle_alpha   90.00
_cell.angle_beta   90.00
_cell.angle_gamma   90.00
#
_symmetry.space_group_name_H-M   'P 1'
#
loop_
_entity.id
_entity.type
_entity.pdbx_description
1 polymer ?
#
loop_
_entity_poly.entity_id
_entity_poly.type
_entity_poly.pdbx_seq_one_letter_code
_entity_poly.pdbx_strand_id
1 'polypeptide(L)'
;MPGPDIAQAGVYIGLLERFLTLVFLLGGQYSAVGFIFAAKSIARYRELENRDFAEYYLVGTLLSLSLAVVGYLLLQALGAGMFR
;
A
#
# COMPACT_ATOMS: atom_id res chain seq x y z
N MET A 1 -11.50 29.33 -13.06
CA MET A 1 -11.61 27.87 -13.01
C MET A 1 -11.13 27.42 -11.64
N PRO A 2 -11.93 26.70 -10.84
CA PRO A 2 -11.37 26.00 -9.70
C PRO A 2 -10.36 24.98 -10.24
N GLY A 3 -9.16 24.96 -9.68
CA GLY A 3 -8.09 24.05 -10.08
C GLY A 3 -8.48 22.58 -9.86
N PRO A 4 -7.71 21.61 -10.40
CA PRO A 4 -7.99 20.20 -10.19
C PRO A 4 -8.13 19.93 -8.70
N ASP A 5 -9.25 19.32 -8.34
CA ASP A 5 -9.63 19.06 -6.96
C ASP A 5 -8.63 18.09 -6.34
N ILE A 6 -7.71 18.62 -5.54
CA ILE A 6 -6.57 17.93 -4.93
C ILE A 6 -6.98 16.68 -4.14
N ALA A 7 -8.22 16.67 -3.63
CA ALA A 7 -8.81 15.50 -2.99
C ALA A 7 -8.97 14.31 -3.96
N GLN A 8 -9.29 14.56 -5.23
CA GLN A 8 -9.45 13.51 -6.23
C GLN A 8 -8.10 12.88 -6.59
N ALA A 9 -7.03 13.67 -6.67
CA ALA A 9 -5.69 13.17 -6.94
C ALA A 9 -5.23 12.14 -5.91
N GLY A 10 -5.52 12.36 -4.63
CA GLY A 10 -5.22 11.40 -3.55
C GLY A 10 -5.93 10.05 -3.72
N VAL A 11 -7.18 10.05 -4.17
CA VAL A 11 -7.96 8.84 -4.45
C VAL A 11 -7.34 8.06 -5.61
N TYR A 12 -6.98 8.72 -6.71
CA TYR A 12 -6.33 8.08 -7.86
C TYR A 12 -4.96 7.49 -7.51
N ILE A 13 -4.16 8.19 -6.70
CA ILE A 13 -2.88 7.67 -6.19
C ILE A 13 -3.12 6.37 -5.39
N GLY A 14 -4.09 6.38 -4.49
CA GLY A 14 -4.43 5.20 -3.70
C GLY A 14 -4.98 4.03 -4.52
N LEU A 15 -5.64 4.28 -5.66
CA LEU A 15 -6.08 3.23 -6.58
C LEU A 15 -4.91 2.64 -7.37
N LEU A 16 -4.02 3.49 -7.89
CA LEU A 16 -2.81 3.08 -8.61
C LEU A 16 -1.89 2.24 -7.73
N GLU A 17 -1.71 2.64 -6.47
CA GLU A 17 -0.91 1.89 -5.49
C GLU A 17 -1.45 0.47 -5.27
N ARG A 18 -2.77 0.32 -5.12
CA ARG A 18 -3.41 -0.99 -4.97
C ARG A 18 -3.27 -1.83 -6.23
N PHE A 19 -3.47 -1.22 -7.41
CA PHE A 19 -3.29 -1.89 -8.69
C PHE A 19 -1.85 -2.40 -8.87
N LEU A 20 -0.85 -1.56 -8.63
CA LEU A 20 0.56 -1.93 -8.75
C LEU A 20 0.96 -2.98 -7.70
N THR A 21 0.44 -2.86 -6.47
CA THR A 21 0.67 -3.85 -5.41
C THR A 21 0.14 -5.22 -5.82
N LEU A 22 -1.07 -5.30 -6.39
CA LEU A 22 -1.65 -6.55 -6.90
C LEU A 22 -0.81 -7.14 -8.03
N VAL A 23 -0.40 -6.32 -9.02
CA VAL A 23 0.44 -6.77 -10.13
C VAL A 23 1.76 -7.35 -9.63
N PHE A 24 2.43 -6.69 -8.69
CA PHE A 24 3.71 -7.17 -8.15
C PHE A 24 3.57 -8.39 -7.24
N LEU A 25 2.51 -8.49 -6.43
CA LEU A 25 2.21 -9.69 -5.65
C LEU A 25 1.98 -10.90 -6.57
N LEU A 26 1.18 -10.74 -7.63
CA LEU A 26 0.94 -11.81 -8.61
C LEU A 26 2.21 -12.23 -9.35
N GLY A 27 3.11 -11.28 -9.62
CA GLY A 27 4.44 -11.55 -10.19
C GLY A 27 5.48 -12.09 -9.20
N GLY A 28 5.13 -12.28 -7.92
CA GLY A 28 6.07 -12.72 -6.88
C GLY A 28 7.14 -11.67 -6.49
N GLN A 29 6.95 -10.41 -6.88
CA GLN A 29 7.90 -9.31 -6.68
C GLN A 29 7.62 -8.55 -5.37
N TYR A 30 7.82 -9.21 -4.23
CA TYR A 30 7.52 -8.63 -2.91
C TYR A 30 8.34 -7.36 -2.60
N SER A 31 9.59 -7.27 -3.09
CA SER A 31 10.43 -6.08 -2.92
C SER A 31 9.88 -4.86 -3.65
N ALA A 32 9.25 -5.05 -4.81
CA ALA A 32 8.65 -3.96 -5.59
C ALA A 32 7.43 -3.38 -4.87
N VAL A 33 6.69 -4.20 -4.13
CA VAL A 33 5.61 -3.73 -3.23
C VAL A 33 6.18 -2.79 -2.17
N GLY A 34 7.26 -3.17 -1.49
CA GLY A 34 7.94 -2.31 -0.51
C GLY A 34 8.43 -0.99 -1.11
N PHE A 35 8.92 -1.01 -2.35
CA PHE A 35 9.35 0.19 -3.07
C PHE A 35 8.21 1.18 -3.32
N ILE A 36 7.00 0.71 -3.67
CA ILE A 36 5.82 1.57 -3.84
C ILE A 36 5.53 2.36 -2.57
N PHE A 37 5.51 1.70 -1.41
CA PHE A 37 5.23 2.34 -0.13
C PHE A 37 6.32 3.32 0.29
N ALA A 38 7.58 3.00 0.02
CA ALA A 38 8.70 3.92 0.24
C ALA A 38 8.56 5.18 -0.64
N ALA A 39 8.30 5.00 -1.94
CA ALA A 39 8.09 6.10 -2.87
C ALA A 39 6.90 6.99 -2.47
N LYS A 40 5.79 6.39 -2.02
CA LYS A 40 4.62 7.11 -1.49
C LYS A 40 4.99 7.98 -0.29
N SER A 41 5.78 7.44 0.63
CA SER A 41 6.19 8.13 1.85
C SER A 41 7.13 9.30 1.55
N ILE A 42 8.03 9.14 0.57
CA ILE A 42 8.91 10.22 0.08
C ILE A 42 8.07 11.33 -0.56
N ALA A 43 7.10 10.97 -1.41
CA ALA A 43 6.23 11.96 -2.08
C ALA A 43 5.38 12.78 -1.10
N ARG A 44 5.05 12.22 0.07
CA ARG A 44 4.27 12.87 1.15
C ARG A 44 5.14 13.37 2.30
N TYR A 45 6.47 13.38 2.17
CA TYR A 45 7.39 13.68 3.27
C TYR A 45 7.09 15.00 3.99
N ARG A 46 6.76 16.06 3.25
CA ARG A 46 6.40 17.37 3.84
C ARG A 46 5.09 17.35 4.63
N GLU A 47 4.13 16.53 4.21
CA GLU A 47 2.86 16.37 4.94
C GLU A 47 3.05 15.54 6.22
N LEU A 48 4.02 14.63 6.23
CA LEU A 48 4.41 13.84 7.40
C LEU A 48 5.10 14.67 8.50
N GLU A 49 5.42 15.95 8.26
CA GLU A 49 5.85 16.87 9.31
C GLU A 49 4.69 17.19 10.29
N ASN A 50 3.44 17.08 9.84
CA ASN A 50 2.28 17.17 10.72
C ASN A 50 2.08 15.84 11.46
N ARG A 51 2.24 15.86 12.78
CA ARG A 51 2.20 14.66 13.63
C ARG A 51 0.88 13.88 13.50
N ASP A 52 -0.25 14.56 13.51
CA ASP A 52 -1.56 13.91 13.45
C ASP A 52 -1.77 13.20 12.11
N PHE A 53 -1.32 13.84 11.02
CA PHE A 53 -1.34 13.23 9.69
C PHE A 53 -0.37 12.06 9.58
N ALA A 54 0.83 12.21 10.13
CA ALA A 54 1.85 11.17 10.10
C ALA A 54 1.40 9.91 10.85
N GLU A 55 0.82 10.05 12.04
CA GLU A 55 0.27 8.95 12.83
C GLU A 55 -0.85 8.24 12.07
N TYR A 56 -1.82 9.00 11.52
CA TYR A 56 -2.91 8.44 10.72
C TYR A 56 -2.40 7.68 9.49
N TYR A 57 -1.46 8.27 8.75
CA TYR A 57 -0.85 7.69 7.56
C TYR A 57 -0.07 6.41 7.89
N LEU A 58 0.74 6.42 8.96
CA LEU A 58 1.52 5.27 9.41
C LEU A 58 0.62 4.12 9.82
N VAL A 59 -0.39 4.38 10.67
CA VAL A 59 -1.34 3.35 11.10
C VAL A 59 -2.07 2.75 9.90
N GLY A 60 -2.59 3.57 8.99
CA GLY A 60 -3.31 3.09 7.81
C GLY A 60 -2.44 2.24 6.88
N THR A 61 -1.21 2.67 6.63
CA THR A 61 -0.27 1.98 5.73
C THR A 61 0.23 0.67 6.34
N LEU A 62 0.64 0.69 7.61
CA LEU A 62 1.14 -0.51 8.30
C LEU A 62 0.03 -1.54 8.54
N LEU A 63 -1.19 -1.11 8.84
CA LEU A 63 -2.34 -2.01 8.96
C LEU A 63 -2.63 -2.71 7.64
N SER A 64 -2.62 -1.97 6.53
CA SER A 64 -2.84 -2.52 5.18
C SER A 64 -1.76 -3.54 4.80
N LEU A 65 -0.49 -3.23 5.07
CA LEU A 65 0.64 -4.15 4.87
C LEU A 65 0.50 -5.40 5.74
N SER A 66 0.16 -5.25 7.01
CA SER A 66 -0.03 -6.37 7.94
C SER A 66 -1.13 -7.30 7.45
N LEU A 67 -2.29 -6.76 7.02
CA LEU A 67 -3.39 -7.55 6.47
C LEU A 67 -2.99 -8.27 5.18
N ALA A 68 -2.24 -7.62 4.29
CA ALA A 68 -1.76 -8.25 3.06
C ALA A 68 -0.80 -9.42 3.35
N VAL A 69 0.13 -9.24 4.30
CA VAL A 69 1.07 -10.30 4.72
C VAL A 69 0.31 -11.46 5.36
N VAL A 70 -0.62 -11.20 6.28
CA VAL A 70 -1.44 -12.25 6.92
C VAL A 70 -2.27 -13.00 5.87
N GLY A 71 -2.93 -12.29 4.96
CA GLY A 71 -3.71 -12.90 3.88
C GLY A 71 -2.85 -13.79 2.97
N TYR A 72 -1.67 -13.32 2.58
CA TYR A 72 -0.72 -14.10 1.80
C TYR A 72 -0.25 -15.37 2.54
N LEU A 73 0.10 -15.25 3.83
CA LEU A 73 0.50 -16.40 4.65
C LEU A 73 -0.63 -17.41 4.82
N LEU A 74 -1.87 -16.95 5.01
CA LEU A 74 -3.05 -17.82 5.09
C LEU A 74 -3.30 -18.56 3.76
N LEU A 75 -3.22 -17.87 2.62
CA LEU A 75 -3.35 -18.51 1.32
C LEU A 75 -2.26 -19.55 1.09
N GLN A 76 -1.02 -19.25 1.46
CA GLN A 76 0.07 -20.23 1.41
C GLN A 76 -0.18 -21.42 2.33
N ALA A 77 -0.64 -21.21 3.57
CA ALA A 77 -0.95 -22.29 4.49
C ALA A 77 -2.08 -23.20 3.97
N LEU A 78 -3.13 -22.61 3.39
CA LEU A 78 -4.25 -23.35 2.80
C LEU A 78 -3.85 -24.08 1.51
N GLY A 79 -3.07 -23.43 0.63
CA GLY A 79 -2.56 -24.04 -0.60
C GLY A 79 -1.55 -25.16 -0.33
N ALA A 80 -0.69 -25.00 0.68
CA ALA A 80 0.25 -26.02 1.12
C ALA A 80 -0.44 -27.23 1.78
N GLY A 81 -1.65 -27.07 2.33
CA GLY A 81 -2.49 -28.17 2.79
C GLY A 81 -3.20 -28.92 1.67
N MET A 82 -3.39 -28.29 0.50
CA MET A 82 -4.11 -28.85 -0.65
C MET A 82 -3.21 -29.61 -1.64
N PHE A 83 -1.89 -29.41 -1.58
CA PHE A 83 -0.89 -30.03 -2.46
C PHE A 83 0.07 -31.03 -1.75
N ARG A 84 -0.25 -31.45 -0.51
CA ARG A 84 0.46 -32.52 0.20
C ARG A 84 -0.30 -33.84 0.14
#